data_AF-A0A165FFH3-F1
#
_entry.id   AF-A0A165FFH3-F1
#
_cell.length_a   1.000
_cell.length_b   1.000
_cell.length_c   1.000
_cell.angle_alpha   90.00
_cell.angle_beta   90.00
_cell.angle_gamma   90.00
#
_symmetry.space_group_name_H-M   'P 1'
#
loop_
_entity.id
_entity.type
_entity.pdbx_description
1 polymer ?
#
loop_
_entity_poly.entity_id
_entity_poly.type
_entity_poly.pdbx_seq_one_letter_code
_entity_poly.pdbx_strand_id
1 'polypeptide(L)' 'MSFEESISLEETNKIRISLGLKPLTDDKAPASTADDDAEKNYATQRERERKEKETKQLFDNIANCTSPTSMPRT' A
#
# COMPACT_ATOMS: atom_id res chain seq x y z
N MET A 1 39.90 -1.89 23.16
CA MET A 1 40.16 -3.02 22.24
C MET A 1 38.97 -3.09 21.31
N SER A 2 39.23 -2.81 20.04
CA SER A 2 38.30 -2.86 18.91
C SER A 2 37.96 -4.31 18.58
N PHE A 3 36.68 -4.63 18.44
CA PHE A 3 36.21 -5.75 17.65
C PHE A 3 34.76 -5.46 17.25
N GLU A 4 34.57 -4.78 16.11
CA GLU A 4 33.51 -5.16 15.17
C GLU A 4 33.75 -6.63 14.74
N GLU A 5 33.63 -7.56 15.69
CA GLU A 5 33.40 -8.96 15.41
C GLU A 5 31.95 -8.98 14.92
N SER A 6 31.78 -8.70 13.63
CA SER A 6 30.52 -8.86 12.92
C SER A 6 30.19 -10.36 12.93
N ILE A 7 29.66 -10.83 14.06
CA ILE A 7 29.13 -12.17 14.23
C ILE A 7 28.13 -12.43 13.12
N SER A 8 28.35 -13.50 12.36
CA SER A 8 27.44 -13.89 11.30
C SER A 8 26.04 -14.14 11.87
N LEU A 9 24.99 -13.97 11.07
CA LEU A 9 23.61 -14.30 11.46
C LEU A 9 23.53 -15.76 11.96
N GLU A 10 24.31 -16.66 11.36
CA GLU A 10 24.44 -18.05 11.81
C GLU A 10 25.05 -18.17 13.21
N GLU A 11 26.09 -17.38 13.51
CA GLU A 11 26.78 -17.39 14.80
C GLU A 11 25.90 -16.79 15.89
N THR A 12 25.22 -15.69 15.56
CA THR A 12 24.20 -15.08 16.43
C THR A 12 23.08 -16.07 16.74
N ASN A 13 22.64 -16.85 15.74
CA ASN A 13 21.62 -17.87 15.91
C ASN A 13 22.09 -19.03 16.80
N LYS A 14 23.36 -19.45 16.70
CA LYS A 14 23.93 -20.46 17.62
C LYS A 14 23.88 -20.00 19.08
N ILE A 15 24.25 -18.74 19.34
CA ILE A 15 24.16 -18.13 20.68
C ILE A 15 22.70 -18.09 21.14
N ARG A 16 21.80 -17.65 20.26
CA ARG A 16 20.37 -17.50 20.56
C ARG A 16 19.69 -18.83 20.89
N ILE A 17 19.98 -19.89 20.13
CA ILE A 17 19.49 -21.25 20.40
C ILE A 17 20.03 -21.77 21.74
N SER A 18 21.30 -21.52 22.05
CA SER A 18 21.91 -21.93 23.33
C SER A 18 21.25 -21.27 24.55
N LEU A 19 20.68 -20.07 24.37
CA LEU A 19 19.91 -19.34 25.37
C LEU A 19 18.41 -19.72 25.40
N GLY A 20 17.98 -20.70 24.58
CA GLY A 20 16.58 -21.11 24.47
C GLY A 20 15.69 -20.11 23.71
N LEU A 21 16.30 -19.20 22.94
CA LEU A 21 15.60 -18.20 22.15
C LEU A 21 15.47 -18.66 20.69
N LYS A 22 14.36 -18.31 20.04
CA LYS A 22 14.12 -18.61 18.62
C LYS A 22 15.17 -17.94 17.73
N PRO A 23 15.74 -18.57 16.70
CA PRO A 23 16.73 -17.96 15.82
C PRO A 23 16.19 -16.71 15.11
N LEU A 24 17.09 -15.79 14.78
CA LEU A 24 16.84 -14.66 13.90
C LEU A 24 16.80 -15.17 12.45
N THR A 25 15.73 -14.85 11.75
CA THR A 25 15.64 -15.05 10.30
C THR A 25 16.04 -13.77 9.61
N ASP A 26 16.76 -13.89 8.50
CA ASP A 26 17.15 -12.73 7.66
C ASP A 26 15.96 -12.17 6.86
N ASP A 27 14.80 -12.81 7.00
CA ASP A 27 13.49 -12.30 6.59
C ASP A 27 13.08 -11.10 7.47
N LYS A 28 13.94 -10.09 7.52
CA LYS A 28 13.50 -8.71 7.65
C LYS A 28 12.74 -8.41 6.35
N ALA A 29 11.51 -8.94 6.24
CA ALA A 29 10.53 -8.31 5.38
C ALA A 29 10.65 -6.81 5.68
N PRO A 30 10.82 -5.94 4.67
CA PRO A 30 10.94 -4.51 4.93
C PRO A 30 9.70 -4.17 5.76
N ALA A 31 9.91 -3.88 7.04
CA ALA A 31 8.85 -3.37 7.89
C ALA A 31 8.38 -2.14 7.13
N SER A 32 7.17 -2.16 6.57
CA SER A 32 6.73 -1.11 5.65
C SER A 32 7.02 0.20 6.34
N THR A 33 7.91 0.95 5.74
CA THR A 33 8.35 2.20 6.32
C THR A 33 7.18 3.16 6.24
N ALA A 34 7.14 4.18 7.11
CA ALA A 34 6.10 5.21 7.03
C ALA A 34 6.03 5.85 5.62
N ASP A 35 7.15 5.84 4.89
CA ASP A 35 7.24 6.32 3.51
C ASP A 35 6.48 5.42 2.52
N ASP A 36 6.56 4.09 2.68
CA ASP A 36 5.82 3.12 1.85
C ASP A 36 4.30 3.26 2.02
N ASP A 37 3.85 3.61 3.22
CA ASP A 37 2.43 3.82 3.51
C ASP A 37 1.93 5.17 2.98
N ALA A 38 2.79 6.20 3.01
CA ALA A 38 2.48 7.52 2.44
C ALA A 38 2.28 7.45 0.91
N GLU A 39 3.14 6.72 0.21
CA GLU A 39 3.04 6.55 -1.25
C GLU A 39 1.74 5.83 -1.65
N LYS A 40 1.38 4.76 -0.95
CA LYS A 40 0.12 4.02 -1.16
C LYS A 40 -1.11 4.89 -0.89
N ASN A 41 -1.08 5.71 0.16
CA ASN A 41 -2.19 6.61 0.51
C ASN A 41 -2.42 7.70 -0.55
N TYR A 42 -1.35 8.26 -1.10
CA TYR A 42 -1.47 9.25 -2.19
C TYR A 42 -2.00 8.62 -3.48
N ALA A 43 -1.47 7.46 -3.87
CA ALA A 43 -1.91 6.74 -5.06
C ALA A 43 -3.40 6.39 -4.99
N THR A 44 -3.85 5.84 -3.84
CA THR A 44 -5.25 5.46 -3.63
C THR A 44 -6.21 6.66 -3.65
N GLN A 45 -5.85 7.80 -3.05
CA GLN A 45 -6.66 9.02 -3.12
C GLN A 45 -6.82 9.51 -4.56
N ARG A 46 -5.74 9.56 -5.33
CA ARG A 46 -5.77 10.03 -6.73
C ARG A 46 -6.63 9.14 -7.62
N GLU A 47 -6.55 7.83 -7.45
CA GLU A 47 -7.40 6.89 -8.19
C GLU A 47 -8.88 7.04 -7.83
N ARG A 48 -9.18 7.26 -6.55
CA ARG A 48 -10.53 7.51 -6.08
C ARG A 48 -11.10 8.79 -6.68
N GLU A 49 -10.34 9.89 -6.67
CA GLU A 49 -10.77 11.15 -7.29
C GLU A 49 -11.03 11.00 -8.79
N ARG A 50 -10.19 10.24 -9.50
CA ARG A 50 -10.41 9.96 -10.93
C ARG A 50 -11.72 9.20 -11.15
N LYS A 51 -11.95 8.13 -10.39
CA LYS A 51 -13.19 7.34 -10.45
C LYS A 51 -14.41 8.18 -10.08
N GLU A 52 -14.30 9.06 -9.09
CA GLU A 52 -15.39 9.98 -8.70
C GLU A 52 -15.71 10.98 -9.80
N LYS A 53 -14.70 11.50 -10.52
CA LYS A 53 -14.94 12.38 -11.69
C LYS A 53 -15.60 11.62 -12.83
N GLU A 54 -15.11 10.42 -13.15
CA GLU A 54 -15.66 9.58 -14.21
C GLU A 54 -17.13 9.20 -13.91
N THR A 55 -17.41 8.78 -12.68
CA THR A 55 -18.78 8.43 -12.25
C THR A 55 -19.72 9.63 -12.25
N LYS A 56 -19.25 10.83 -11.84
CA LYS A 56 -20.03 12.07 -11.97
C LYS A 56 -20.33 12.41 -13.42
N GLN A 57 -19.32 12.37 -14.30
CA GLN A 57 -19.53 12.61 -15.73
C GLN A 57 -20.51 11.60 -16.34
N LEU A 58 -20.40 10.33 -16.00
CA LEU A 58 -21.34 9.30 -16.44
C LEU A 58 -22.76 9.60 -15.96
N PHE A 59 -22.91 9.95 -14.67
CA PHE A 59 -24.20 10.32 -14.10
C PHE A 59 -24.81 11.55 -14.79
N ASP A 60 -24.02 12.60 -15.00
CA ASP A 60 -24.45 13.82 -15.69
C ASP A 60 -24.86 13.53 -17.13
N ASN A 61 -24.12 12.67 -17.84
CA ASN A 61 -24.47 12.22 -19.19
C ASN A 61 -25.79 11.44 -19.20
N ILE A 62 -26.01 10.53 -18.24
CA ILE A 62 -27.27 9.79 -18.10
C ILE A 62 -28.42 10.73 -17.76
N ALA A 63 -28.22 11.67 -16.84
CA ALA A 63 -29.22 12.67 -16.46
C ALA A 63 -29.59 13.57 -17.64
N ASN A 64 -28.61 14.00 -18.43
CA ASN A 64 -28.83 14.77 -19.65
C ASN A 64 -29.69 13.99 -20.66
N CYS A 65 -29.37 12.72 -20.90
CA CYS A 65 -30.11 11.84 -21.81
C CYS A 65 -31.54 11.50 -21.33
N THR A 66 -31.76 11.40 -20.03
CA THR A 66 -33.06 11.04 -19.43
C THR A 66 -33.94 12.24 -19.11
N SER A 67 -33.41 13.46 -19.24
CA SER A 67 -34.18 14.68 -19.03
C SER A 67 -35.37 14.77 -20.02
N PRO A 68 -36.60 14.99 -19.54
CA PRO A 68 -37.83 14.92 -20.36
C PRO A 68 -37.93 16.04 -21.42
N THR A 69 -37.00 16.99 -21.41
CA THR A 69 -36.87 18.07 -22.39
C THR A 69 -36.18 17.65 -23.70
N SER A 70 -35.49 16.50 -23.75
CA SER A 70 -34.73 16.04 -24.93
C SER A 70 -35.46 14.99 -25.79
N MET A 71 -36.58 14.44 -25.33
CA MET A 71 -37.44 13.54 -26.12
C MET A 71 -38.44 14.35 -26.95
N PRO A 72 -38.47 14.23 -28.29
CA PRO A 72 -39.54 14.82 -29.08
C PRO A 72 -40.87 14.16 -28.69
N ARG A 73 -41.83 14.96 -28.21
CA ARG A 73 -43.21 14.51 -28.03
C ARG A 73 -43.81 14.23 -29.41
N THR A 74 -43.94 12.96 -29.78
CA THR A 74 -44.74 12.50 -30.93
C THR A 74 -45.46 11.22 -30.55
#